data_AF-A0AAQ0D7C6-F1
#
_entry.id   AF-A0AAQ0D7C6-F1
#
_cell.length_a   1.000
_cell.length_b   1.000
_cell.length_c   1.000
_cell.angle_alpha   90.00
_cell.angle_beta   90.00
_cell.angle_gamma   90.00
#
_symmetry.space_group_name_H-M   'P 1'
#
loop_
_entity.id
_entity.type
_entity.pdbx_description
1 polymer ?
#
loop_
_entity_poly.entity_id
_entity_poly.type
_entity_poly.pdbx_seq_one_letter_code
_entity_poly.pdbx_strand_id
1 'polypeptide(L)' 'MTLAKGIILLLLQLFCVFMAIQIGLAFGGFSFMTLLIIAYVLFAVIYLAFLNPFWKKVR' A
#
# COMPACT_ATOMS: atom_id res chain seq x y z
N MET A 1 -7.69 14.72 14.32
CA MET A 1 -8.07 13.64 13.38
C MET A 1 -6.82 12.92 12.91
N THR A 2 -6.66 11.64 13.21
CA THR A 2 -5.99 11.21 14.44
C THR A 2 -4.62 10.66 14.03
N LEU A 3 -3.57 10.94 14.79
CA LEU A 3 -2.19 10.50 14.51
C LEU A 3 -2.11 9.00 14.17
N ALA A 4 -3.00 8.21 14.77
CA ALA A 4 -3.26 6.80 14.45
C ALA A 4 -3.60 6.51 12.97
N LYS A 5 -4.44 7.33 12.31
CA LYS A 5 -4.77 7.16 10.88
C LYS A 5 -3.56 7.40 9.99
N GLY A 6 -2.70 8.36 10.34
CA GLY A 6 -1.43 8.61 9.64
C GLY A 6 -0.46 7.44 9.78
N ILE A 7 -0.32 6.90 11.00
CA ILE A 7 0.48 5.70 11.26
C ILE A 7 -0.02 4.51 10.43
N ILE A 8 -1.35 4.28 10.38
CA ILE A 8 -1.93 3.19 9.59
C ILE A 8 -1.62 3.34 8.09
N LEU A 9 -1.68 4.55 7.54
CA LEU A 9 -1.32 4.81 6.14
C LEU A 9 0.15 4.53 5.86
N LEU A 10 1.04 4.93 6.79
CA LEU A 10 2.47 4.70 6.68
C LEU A 10 2.81 3.20 6.73
N LEU A 11 2.21 2.46 7.66
CA LEU A 11 2.36 1.01 7.73
C LEU A 11 1.84 0.33 6.46
N LEU A 12 0.69 0.79 5.95
CA LEU A 12 0.12 0.23 4.73
C LEU A 12 1.02 0.47 3.51
N GLN A 13 1.61 1.66 3.39
CA GLN A 13 2.54 1.98 2.30
C GLN A 13 3.79 1.08 2.38
N LEU A 14 4.39 0.93 3.56
CA LEU A 14 5.53 0.05 3.78
C LEU A 14 5.19 -1.41 3.43
N PHE A 15 4.00 -1.87 3.81
CA PHE A 15 3.52 -3.20 3.47
C PHE A 15 3.37 -3.39 1.95
N CYS A 16 2.80 -2.42 1.24
CA CYS A 16 2.63 -2.48 -0.22
C CYS A 16 3.98 -2.53 -0.95
N VAL A 17 4.95 -1.72 -0.51
CA VAL A 17 6.32 -1.74 -1.06
C VAL A 17 7.00 -3.08 -0.78
N PHE A 18 6.87 -3.61 0.43
CA PHE A 18 7.41 -4.92 0.77
C PHE A 18 6.82 -6.03 -0.11
N MET A 19 5.51 -6.03 -0.31
CA MET A 19 4.82 -6.96 -1.21
C MET A 19 5.34 -6.85 -2.65
N ALA A 20 5.49 -5.63 -3.18
CA ALA A 20 6.02 -5.41 -4.52
C ALA A 20 7.45 -5.95 -4.66
N ILE A 21 8.31 -5.75 -3.66
CA ILE A 21 9.68 -6.29 -3.64
C ILE A 21 9.66 -7.82 -3.64
N GLN A 22 8.81 -8.45 -2.82
CA GLN A 22 8.72 -9.92 -2.76
C GLN A 22 8.25 -10.51 -4.09
N ILE A 23 7.23 -9.89 -4.72
CA ILE A 23 6.77 -10.27 -6.05
C ILE A 23 7.92 -10.11 -7.04
N GLY A 24 8.61 -8.97 -7.04
CA GLY A 24 9.74 -8.74 -7.91
C GLY A 24 10.86 -9.75 -7.74
N LEU A 25 11.18 -10.13 -6.52
CA LEU A 25 12.18 -11.16 -6.24
C LEU A 25 11.74 -12.53 -6.77
N ALA A 26 10.47 -12.90 -6.61
CA ALA A 26 9.90 -14.15 -7.09
C ALA A 26 9.93 -14.27 -8.62
N PHE A 27 9.84 -13.16 -9.35
CA PHE A 27 9.87 -13.11 -10.82
C PHE A 27 11.29 -12.92 -11.40
N GLY A 28 12.35 -13.03 -10.59
CA GLY A 28 13.73 -12.89 -11.05
C GLY A 28 14.26 -11.45 -11.08
N GLY A 29 13.54 -10.53 -10.44
CA GLY A 29 13.89 -9.12 -10.29
C GLY A 29 13.03 -8.20 -11.15
N PHE A 30 12.62 -7.06 -10.56
CA PHE A 30 11.99 -5.97 -11.30
C PHE A 30 12.84 -4.70 -11.21
N SER A 31 12.70 -3.84 -12.22
CA SER A 31 13.23 -2.48 -12.16
C SER A 31 12.62 -1.72 -10.97
N PHE A 32 13.42 -0.86 -10.35
CA PHE A 32 12.98 0.01 -9.25
C PHE A 32 11.72 0.81 -9.60
N MET A 33 11.62 1.31 -10.85
CA MET A 33 10.44 2.06 -11.31
C MET A 33 9.19 1.16 -11.34
N THR A 34 9.33 -0.09 -11.78
CA THR A 34 8.24 -1.06 -11.81
C THR A 34 7.77 -1.39 -10.39
N LEU A 35 8.70 -1.56 -9.44
CA LEU A 35 8.38 -1.80 -8.03
C LEU A 35 7.60 -0.63 -7.42
N LEU A 36 8.00 0.61 -7.69
CA LEU A 36 7.29 1.81 -7.21
C LEU A 36 5.87 1.89 -7.77
N ILE A 37 5.70 1.63 -9.06
CA ILE A 37 4.38 1.66 -9.72
C ILE A 37 3.48 0.58 -9.12
N ILE A 38 3.96 -0.66 -9.00
CA ILE A 38 3.18 -1.78 -8.43
C ILE A 38 2.80 -1.46 -6.98
N ALA A 39 3.74 -1.00 -6.17
CA ALA A 39 3.48 -0.65 -4.77
C ALA A 39 2.43 0.47 -4.64
N TYR A 40 2.52 1.50 -5.49
CA TYR A 40 1.57 2.61 -5.51
C TYR A 40 0.16 2.16 -5.92
N VAL A 41 0.05 1.34 -6.97
CA VAL A 41 -1.23 0.80 -7.42
C VAL A 41 -1.85 -0.08 -6.33
N LEU A 42 -1.05 -0.94 -5.69
CA LEU A 42 -1.52 -1.77 -4.57
C LEU A 42 -2.07 -0.91 -3.43
N PHE A 43 -1.32 0.14 -3.06
CA PHE A 43 -1.72 1.07 -2.02
C PHE A 43 -3.03 1.79 -2.37
N ALA A 44 -3.16 2.28 -3.60
CA ALA A 44 -4.37 2.96 -4.06
C ALA A 44 -5.60 2.05 -4.00
N VAL A 45 -5.46 0.80 -4.44
CA VAL A 45 -6.53 -0.20 -4.38
C VAL A 45 -6.95 -0.46 -2.93
N ILE A 46 -5.99 -0.74 -2.04
CA ILE A 46 -6.31 -1.05 -0.64
C ILE A 46 -6.90 0.17 0.07
N TYR A 47 -6.36 1.36 -0.18
CA TYR A 47 -6.88 2.60 0.39
C TYR A 47 -8.33 2.87 -0.04
N LEU A 48 -8.63 2.77 -1.34
CA LEU A 48 -9.97 3.05 -1.87
C LEU A 48 -10.98 1.97 -1.52
N ALA A 49 -10.59 0.69 -1.59
CA ALA A 49 -11.51 -0.43 -1.40
C ALA A 49 -11.77 -0.76 0.07
N PHE A 50 -10.78 -0.57 0.96
CA PHE A 50 -10.89 -0.97 2.36
C PHE A 50 -10.85 0.24 3.29
N LEU A 51 -9.79 1.05 3.22
CA LEU A 51 -9.53 2.06 4.27
C LEU A 51 -10.52 3.23 4.23
N ASN A 52 -10.82 3.74 3.03
CA ASN A 52 -11.76 4.83 2.81
C ASN A 52 -13.20 4.48 3.23
N PRO A 53 -13.83 3.37 2.78
CA PRO A 53 -15.16 3.00 3.25
C PRO A 53 -15.18 2.67 4.74
N PHE A 54 -14.14 2.02 5.28
CA PHE A 54 -14.07 1.73 6.72
C PHE A 54 -14.05 3.02 7.56
N TRP A 55 -13.28 4.02 7.15
CA TRP A 55 -13.25 5.31 7.83
C TRP A 55 -14.50 6.17 7.63
N LYS A 56 -15.24 5.95 6.54
CA LYS A 56 -16.55 6.58 6.32
C LYS A 56 -17.67 5.91 7.13
N LYS A 57 -17.58 4.61 7.38
CA LYS A 57 -18.57 3.82 8.14
C LYS A 57 -18.44 3.99 9.66
N VAL A 58 -17.26 4.38 10.14
CA VAL A 58 -16.95 4.65 11.56
C VAL A 58 -17.28 6.09 11.98
N ARG A 59 -17.66 6.97 11.05
CA ARG A 59 -18.17 8.32 11.32
C ARG A 59 -19.69 8.30 11.26
#